data_AF-A0A3N5CNG4-F1
#
_entry.id   AF-A0A3N5CNG4-F1
#
_cell.length_a   1.000
_cell.length_b   1.000
_cell.length_c   1.000
_cell.angle_alpha   90.00
_cell.angle_beta   90.00
_cell.angle_gamma   90.00
#
_symmetry.space_group_name_H-M   'P 1'
#
loop_
_entity.id
_entity.type
_entity.pdbx_description
1 polymer ?
#
loop_
_entity_poly.entity_id
_entity_poly.type
_entity_poly.pdbx_seq_one_letter_code
_entity_poly.pdbx_strand_id
1 'polypeptide(L)'
;MTQPTNTTDSALVACPFCETEFPPVVAADDNGDCVICTGCSALGPSRQTREEAITAWNTRTTTDATERSSENARLRSGVIGDVLAEVEKAVAKFPTWPTRIIDAGNVVTEEAGELAKACLQVTYEPHKETLEGVRMEAIQTAAMCLRFLASIDRYNCSPAEQHEQPVSALFARAALEPSTSTEGERA
;
A
#
# COMPACT_ATOMS: atom_id res chain seq x y z
N MET A 1 -29.95 -6.02 -28.78
CA MET A 1 -28.67 -6.67 -28.45
C MET A 1 -28.84 -7.32 -27.09
N THR A 2 -29.24 -8.59 -27.09
CA THR A 2 -29.47 -9.41 -25.91
C THR A 2 -28.13 -9.74 -25.27
N GLN A 3 -27.95 -9.37 -24.00
CA GLN A 3 -26.82 -9.84 -23.21
C GLN A 3 -26.87 -11.38 -23.13
N PRO A 4 -25.73 -12.09 -23.24
CA PRO A 4 -25.71 -13.53 -23.03
C PRO A 4 -26.10 -13.80 -21.57
N THR A 5 -27.18 -14.54 -21.42
CA THR A 5 -27.72 -15.01 -20.16
C THR A 5 -26.70 -15.89 -19.45
N ASN A 6 -26.34 -15.46 -18.24
CA ASN A 6 -25.50 -16.16 -17.29
C ASN A 6 -26.14 -17.51 -16.96
N THR A 7 -25.75 -18.55 -17.68
CA THR A 7 -26.34 -19.89 -17.59
C THR A 7 -25.55 -20.66 -16.53
N THR A 8 -25.96 -20.47 -15.28
CA THR A 8 -25.73 -21.37 -14.12
C THR A 8 -24.35 -22.04 -14.02
N ASP A 9 -23.40 -21.34 -13.39
CA ASP A 9 -22.18 -21.88 -12.73
C ASP A 9 -22.51 -22.78 -11.51
N SER A 10 -23.67 -23.44 -11.49
CA SER A 10 -24.27 -24.16 -10.36
C SER A 10 -23.52 -25.42 -9.90
N ALA A 11 -22.30 -25.63 -10.39
CA ALA A 11 -21.44 -26.76 -10.04
C ALA A 11 -20.10 -26.36 -9.41
N LEU A 12 -19.71 -25.08 -9.39
CA LEU A 12 -18.42 -24.68 -8.83
C LEU A 12 -18.43 -24.72 -7.30
N VAL A 13 -17.55 -25.54 -6.71
CA VAL A 13 -17.35 -25.54 -5.26
C VAL A 13 -16.65 -24.25 -4.81
N ALA A 14 -16.92 -23.85 -3.56
CA ALA A 14 -16.30 -22.68 -2.95
C ALA A 14 -14.77 -22.72 -3.02
N CYS A 15 -14.17 -21.54 -3.00
CA CYS A 15 -12.71 -21.42 -2.98
C CYS A 15 -12.14 -21.93 -1.64
N PRO A 16 -11.28 -22.96 -1.64
CA PRO A 16 -10.72 -23.55 -0.41
C PRO A 16 -9.63 -22.67 0.23
N PHE A 17 -9.29 -21.54 -0.40
CA PHE A 17 -8.20 -20.67 0.05
C PHE A 17 -8.67 -19.49 0.90
N CYS A 18 -9.86 -18.99 0.62
CA CYS A 18 -10.37 -17.77 1.27
C CYS A 18 -11.82 -17.87 1.73
N GLU A 19 -12.50 -19.00 1.45
CA GLU A 19 -13.88 -19.26 1.87
C GLU A 19 -14.84 -18.10 1.57
N THR A 20 -14.53 -17.32 0.53
CA THR A 20 -15.30 -16.13 0.16
C THR A 20 -16.73 -16.50 -0.19
N GLU A 21 -17.69 -15.64 0.19
CA GLU A 21 -19.10 -15.78 -0.18
C GLU A 21 -19.32 -15.62 -1.68
N PHE A 22 -18.35 -15.06 -2.41
CA PHE A 22 -18.44 -14.89 -3.85
C PHE A 22 -18.02 -16.17 -4.59
N PRO A 23 -18.88 -16.73 -5.46
CA PRO A 23 -18.52 -17.91 -6.19
C PRO A 23 -17.35 -17.61 -7.13
N PRO A 24 -16.39 -18.55 -7.27
CA PRO A 24 -15.37 -18.46 -8.30
C PRO A 24 -16.03 -18.47 -9.69
N VAL A 25 -15.32 -17.95 -10.69
CA VAL A 25 -15.82 -17.81 -12.06
C VAL A 25 -14.91 -18.55 -13.04
N VAL A 26 -15.44 -19.07 -14.13
CA VAL A 26 -14.59 -19.57 -15.23
C VAL A 26 -14.23 -18.40 -16.16
N ALA A 27 -12.95 -18.23 -16.44
CA ALA A 27 -12.40 -17.28 -17.39
C ALA A 27 -11.62 -18.02 -18.48
N ALA A 28 -11.61 -17.46 -19.69
CA ALA A 28 -10.78 -17.96 -20.79
C ALA A 28 -9.45 -17.19 -20.83
N ASP A 29 -8.34 -17.90 -21.03
CA ASP A 29 -7.00 -17.40 -21.27
C ASP A 29 -6.41 -17.98 -22.58
N ASP A 30 -5.20 -17.56 -22.95
CA ASP A 30 -4.51 -18.03 -24.17
C ASP A 30 -4.24 -19.55 -24.19
N ASN A 31 -4.36 -20.22 -23.05
CA ASN A 31 -4.15 -21.66 -22.87
C ASN A 31 -5.46 -22.45 -22.64
N GLY A 32 -6.63 -21.79 -22.68
CA GLY A 32 -7.94 -22.40 -22.54
C GLY A 32 -8.80 -21.80 -21.41
N ASP A 33 -9.78 -22.55 -20.93
CA ASP A 33 -10.64 -22.15 -19.80
C ASP A 33 -9.98 -22.49 -18.46
N CYS A 34 -10.02 -21.57 -17.49
CA CYS A 34 -9.57 -21.78 -16.13
C CYS A 34 -10.57 -21.19 -15.12
N VAL A 35 -10.58 -21.69 -13.89
CA VAL A 35 -11.44 -21.15 -12.82
C VAL A 35 -10.65 -20.17 -11.98
N ILE A 36 -11.18 -18.98 -11.75
CA ILE A 36 -10.54 -17.91 -10.96
C ILE A 36 -11.41 -17.59 -9.75
N CYS A 37 -10.81 -17.60 -8.55
CA CYS A 37 -11.46 -17.08 -7.36
C CYS A 37 -11.56 -15.55 -7.44
N THR A 38 -12.77 -15.01 -7.30
CA THR A 38 -13.01 -13.56 -7.28
C THR A 38 -12.56 -12.87 -5.99
N GLY A 39 -12.40 -13.62 -4.88
CA GLY A 39 -11.95 -13.08 -3.60
C GLY A 39 -10.43 -13.01 -3.42
N CYS A 40 -9.70 -14.04 -3.85
CA CYS A 40 -8.25 -14.15 -3.64
C CYS A 40 -7.43 -14.33 -4.93
N SER A 41 -8.08 -14.28 -6.09
CA SER A 41 -7.44 -14.46 -7.40
C SER A 41 -6.71 -15.79 -7.58
N ALA A 42 -7.03 -16.81 -6.78
CA ALA A 42 -6.50 -18.15 -6.98
C ALA A 42 -6.97 -18.72 -8.34
N LEU A 43 -6.01 -19.14 -9.16
CA LEU A 43 -6.27 -19.81 -10.44
C LEU A 43 -6.30 -21.33 -10.28
N GLY A 44 -7.34 -21.94 -10.87
CA GLY A 44 -7.40 -23.35 -11.19
C GLY A 44 -6.59 -23.68 -12.45
N PRO A 45 -6.31 -24.97 -12.69
CA PRO A 45 -5.58 -25.40 -13.88
C PRO A 45 -6.37 -25.09 -15.16
N SER A 46 -5.69 -24.55 -16.18
CA SER A 46 -6.28 -24.33 -17.49
C SER A 46 -6.60 -25.66 -18.19
N ARG A 47 -7.73 -25.69 -18.89
CA ARG A 47 -8.28 -26.83 -19.62
C ARG A 47 -8.85 -26.38 -20.95
N GLN A 48 -8.98 -27.30 -21.90
CA GLN A 48 -9.43 -26.94 -23.25
C GLN A 48 -10.93 -26.60 -23.29
N THR A 49 -11.68 -27.03 -22.26
CA THR A 49 -13.11 -26.78 -22.16
C THR A 49 -13.51 -26.30 -20.77
N ARG A 50 -14.61 -25.52 -20.73
CA ARG A 50 -15.23 -25.01 -19.52
C ARG A 50 -15.57 -26.12 -18.53
N GLU A 51 -16.18 -27.23 -18.98
CA GLU A 51 -16.53 -28.34 -18.09
C GLU A 51 -15.31 -29.01 -17.46
N GLU A 52 -14.22 -29.17 -18.22
CA GLU A 52 -12.98 -29.71 -17.69
C GLU A 52 -12.35 -28.78 -16.65
N ALA A 53 -12.40 -27.46 -16.86
CA ALA A 53 -11.89 -26.46 -15.92
C ALA A 53 -12.67 -26.50 -14.59
N ILE A 54 -14.01 -26.55 -14.68
CA ILE A 54 -14.90 -26.71 -13.52
C ILE A 54 -14.62 -28.03 -12.79
N THR A 55 -14.50 -29.13 -13.53
CA THR A 55 -14.22 -30.45 -12.96
C THR A 55 -12.87 -30.47 -12.24
N ALA A 56 -11.83 -29.89 -12.85
CA ALA A 56 -10.51 -29.82 -12.25
C ALA A 56 -10.50 -28.94 -10.99
N TRP A 57 -11.26 -27.84 -10.99
CA TRP A 57 -11.44 -27.01 -9.79
C TRP A 57 -12.15 -27.75 -8.66
N ASN A 58 -13.20 -28.51 -8.98
CA ASN A 58 -14.01 -29.22 -8.00
C ASN A 58 -13.35 -30.48 -7.44
N THR A 59 -12.54 -31.17 -8.26
CA THR A 59 -11.90 -32.44 -7.90
C THR A 59 -10.46 -32.28 -7.42
N ARG A 60 -9.94 -31.05 -7.35
CA ARG A 60 -8.61 -30.80 -6.79
C ARG A 60 -8.55 -31.38 -5.38
N THR A 61 -7.51 -32.16 -5.11
CA THR A 61 -7.24 -32.64 -3.77
C THR A 61 -6.85 -31.45 -2.89
N THR A 62 -7.30 -31.49 -1.63
CA THR A 62 -6.91 -30.48 -0.64
C THR A 62 -5.40 -30.37 -0.53
N THR A 63 -4.60 -31.40 -0.82
CA THR A 63 -3.12 -31.34 -0.82
C THR A 63 -2.57 -30.14 -1.62
N ASP A 64 -3.06 -29.93 -2.84
CA ASP A 64 -2.67 -28.82 -3.72
C ASP A 64 -3.15 -27.45 -3.21
N ALA A 65 -4.24 -27.44 -2.44
CA ALA A 65 -4.77 -26.26 -1.79
C ALA A 65 -4.06 -25.98 -0.45
N THR A 66 -3.67 -27.01 0.26
CA THR A 66 -2.99 -26.98 1.55
C THR A 66 -1.56 -26.52 1.38
N GLU A 67 -0.85 -26.95 0.34
CA GLU A 67 0.52 -26.49 0.06
C GLU A 67 0.57 -24.99 -0.29
N ARG A 68 -0.31 -24.52 -1.19
CA ARG A 68 -0.44 -23.09 -1.52
C ARG A 68 -1.06 -22.24 -0.40
N SER A 69 -1.96 -22.80 0.40
CA SER A 69 -2.48 -22.15 1.61
C SER A 69 -1.39 -22.00 2.67
N SER A 70 -0.54 -23.02 2.83
CA SER A 70 0.63 -22.98 3.69
C SER A 70 1.66 -21.96 3.19
N GLU A 71 1.85 -21.84 1.88
CA GLU A 71 2.72 -20.84 1.28
C GLU A 71 2.17 -19.40 1.44
N ASN A 72 0.88 -19.19 1.22
CA ASN A 72 0.21 -17.92 1.51
C ASN A 72 0.22 -17.57 3.00
N ALA A 73 0.08 -18.56 3.89
CA ALA A 73 0.21 -18.37 5.33
C ALA A 73 1.66 -18.00 5.70
N ARG A 74 2.67 -18.65 5.09
CA ARG A 74 4.08 -18.29 5.26
C ARG A 74 4.39 -16.88 4.75
N LEU A 75 3.84 -16.48 3.61
CA LEU A 75 3.93 -15.11 3.09
C LEU A 75 3.34 -14.10 4.07
N ARG A 76 2.20 -14.43 4.70
CA ARG A 76 1.57 -13.65 5.77
C ARG A 76 2.31 -13.70 7.12
N SER A 77 3.25 -14.62 7.33
CA SER A 77 4.07 -14.74 8.53
C SER A 77 5.55 -14.40 8.31
N GLY A 78 5.90 -13.87 7.14
CA GLY A 78 7.26 -13.44 6.77
C GLY A 78 7.37 -11.93 6.62
N VAL A 79 8.43 -11.47 5.95
CA VAL A 79 8.70 -10.03 5.73
C VAL A 79 7.50 -9.30 5.13
N ILE A 80 6.78 -9.91 4.19
CA ILE A 80 5.57 -9.31 3.60
C ILE A 80 4.45 -9.19 4.63
N GLY A 81 4.25 -10.20 5.48
CA GLY A 81 3.32 -10.15 6.60
C GLY A 81 3.62 -9.00 7.57
N ASP A 82 4.90 -8.82 7.93
CA ASP A 82 5.33 -7.72 8.80
C ASP A 82 5.03 -6.35 8.17
N VAL A 83 5.28 -6.19 6.87
CA VAL A 83 4.96 -4.96 6.14
C VAL A 83 3.46 -4.69 6.10
N LEU A 84 2.63 -5.71 5.84
CA LEU A 84 1.18 -5.55 5.83
C LEU A 84 0.63 -5.21 7.24
N ALA A 85 1.17 -5.84 8.28
CA ALA A 85 0.82 -5.51 9.66
C ALA A 85 1.21 -4.06 10.01
N GLU A 86 2.34 -3.57 9.49
CA GLU A 86 2.74 -2.17 9.67
C GLU A 86 1.86 -1.21 8.88
N VAL A 87 1.41 -1.56 7.67
CA VAL A 87 0.40 -0.79 6.93
C VAL A 87 -0.89 -0.67 7.75
N GLU A 88 -1.39 -1.77 8.32
CA GLU A 88 -2.60 -1.76 9.15
C GLU A 88 -2.44 -0.84 10.36
N LYS A 89 -1.33 -0.93 11.09
CA LYS A 89 -1.03 -0.03 12.22
C LYS A 89 -0.95 1.42 11.77
N ALA A 90 -0.29 1.71 10.65
CA ALA A 90 -0.12 3.06 10.16
C ALA A 90 -1.44 3.68 9.68
N VAL A 91 -2.33 2.90 9.07
CA VAL A 91 -3.69 3.33 8.70
C VAL A 91 -4.55 3.57 9.95
N ALA A 92 -4.44 2.70 10.96
CA ALA A 92 -5.16 2.89 12.22
C ALA A 92 -4.69 4.15 12.97
N LYS A 93 -3.38 4.42 12.97
CA LYS A 93 -2.78 5.59 13.62
C LYS A 93 -3.00 6.89 12.83
N PHE A 94 -2.94 6.81 11.50
CA PHE A 94 -3.07 7.94 10.57
C PHE A 94 -4.08 7.60 9.47
N PRO A 95 -5.39 7.76 9.72
CA PRO A 95 -6.44 7.33 8.79
C PRO A 95 -6.46 8.11 7.47
N THR A 96 -5.99 9.34 7.48
CA THR A 96 -5.89 10.20 6.30
C THR A 96 -4.55 10.05 5.60
N TRP A 97 -4.54 10.21 4.28
CA TRP A 97 -3.34 10.20 3.45
C TRP A 97 -3.27 11.47 2.59
N PRO A 98 -2.08 12.04 2.30
CA PRO A 98 -1.97 13.25 1.49
C PRO A 98 -2.52 13.06 0.07
N THR A 99 -3.20 14.09 -0.44
CA THR A 99 -3.77 14.09 -1.80
C THR A 99 -2.77 14.52 -2.86
N ARG A 100 -1.80 15.38 -2.53
CA ARG A 100 -0.76 15.81 -3.48
C ARG A 100 0.37 14.79 -3.52
N ILE A 101 0.84 14.45 -4.73
CA ILE A 101 1.88 13.43 -4.91
C ILE A 101 3.18 13.77 -4.18
N ILE A 102 3.57 15.05 -4.16
CA ILE A 102 4.79 15.51 -3.50
C ILE A 102 4.69 15.35 -1.98
N ASP A 103 3.52 15.67 -1.40
CA ASP A 103 3.33 15.59 0.04
C ASP A 103 3.28 14.12 0.50
N ALA A 104 2.64 13.24 -0.28
CA ALA A 104 2.68 11.80 -0.04
C ALA A 104 4.09 11.21 -0.23
N GLY A 105 4.83 11.68 -1.24
CA GLY A 105 6.23 11.30 -1.47
C GLY A 105 7.15 11.74 -0.32
N ASN A 106 6.88 12.88 0.32
CA ASN A 106 7.62 13.33 1.49
C ASN A 106 7.40 12.42 2.70
N VAL A 107 6.21 11.84 2.89
CA VAL A 107 5.98 10.83 3.94
C VAL A 107 6.85 9.60 3.71
N VAL A 108 6.97 9.12 2.46
CA VAL A 108 7.87 8.01 2.12
C VAL A 108 9.33 8.40 2.36
N THR A 109 9.70 9.63 2.03
CA THR A 109 11.07 10.14 2.19
C THR A 109 11.46 10.26 3.66
N GLU A 110 10.53 10.65 4.53
CA GLU A 110 10.74 10.72 5.98
C GLU A 110 11.16 9.35 6.55
N GLU A 111 10.40 8.29 6.27
CA GLU A 111 10.74 6.94 6.74
C GLU A 111 12.04 6.42 6.11
N ALA A 112 12.26 6.69 4.82
CA ALA A 112 13.51 6.33 4.15
C ALA A 112 14.72 7.04 4.80
N GLY A 113 14.52 8.26 5.29
CA GLY A 113 15.52 9.02 6.04
C GLY A 113 15.84 8.39 7.40
N GLU A 114 14.83 7.93 8.14
CA GLU A 114 15.03 7.21 9.41
C GLU A 114 15.72 5.86 9.18
N LEU A 115 15.36 5.12 8.12
CA LEU A 115 16.11 3.92 7.71
C LEU A 115 17.58 4.23 7.41
N ALA A 116 17.86 5.29 6.64
CA ALA A 116 19.22 5.69 6.33
C ALA A 116 20.01 6.06 7.60
N LYS A 117 19.37 6.78 8.53
CA LYS A 117 19.94 7.13 9.83
C LYS A 117 20.23 5.88 10.67
N ALA A 118 19.30 4.93 10.75
CA ALA A 118 19.52 3.68 11.47
C ALA A 118 20.69 2.87 10.86
N CYS A 119 20.80 2.82 9.54
CA CYS A 119 21.93 2.19 8.84
C CYS A 119 23.27 2.86 9.19
N LEU A 120 23.30 4.20 9.23
CA LEU A 120 24.50 4.94 9.64
C LEU A 120 24.86 4.68 11.10
N GLN A 121 23.86 4.69 11.99
CA GLN A 121 24.06 4.48 13.42
C GLN A 121 24.55 3.06 13.71
N VAL A 122 23.98 2.02 13.12
CA VAL A 122 24.50 0.66 13.33
C VAL A 122 25.92 0.47 12.79
N THR A 123 26.29 1.22 11.74
CA THR A 123 27.62 1.13 11.10
C THR A 123 28.69 1.90 11.87
N TYR A 124 28.39 3.13 12.28
CA TYR A 124 29.37 4.07 12.81
C TYR A 124 29.17 4.42 14.29
N GLU A 125 27.99 4.15 14.84
CA GLU A 125 27.61 4.46 16.22
C GLU A 125 26.90 3.27 16.90
N PRO A 126 27.52 2.07 16.97
CA PRO A 126 26.84 0.79 17.29
C PRO A 126 26.26 0.69 18.71
N HIS A 127 26.44 1.72 19.54
CA HIS A 127 25.83 1.86 20.86
C HIS A 127 24.48 2.61 20.80
N LYS A 128 24.12 3.21 19.66
CA LYS A 128 22.88 3.95 19.46
C LYS A 128 21.79 3.15 18.76
N GLU A 129 22.18 2.12 18.00
CA GLU A 129 21.25 1.38 17.15
C GLU A 129 21.67 -0.08 16.95
N THR A 130 20.71 -0.92 16.58
CA THR A 130 20.86 -2.35 16.33
C THR A 130 20.33 -2.74 14.94
N LEU A 131 20.69 -3.94 14.47
CA LEU A 131 20.12 -4.47 13.21
C LEU A 131 18.61 -4.69 13.29
N GLU A 132 18.05 -4.90 14.48
CA GLU A 132 16.59 -5.00 14.65
C GLU A 132 15.91 -3.65 14.44
N GLY A 133 16.52 -2.55 14.91
CA GLY A 133 16.05 -1.20 14.60
C GLY A 133 16.08 -0.92 13.10
N VAL A 134 17.18 -1.25 12.42
CA VAL A 134 17.26 -1.15 10.94
C VAL A 134 16.15 -1.95 10.26
N ARG A 135 15.85 -3.17 10.75
CA ARG A 135 14.76 -3.99 10.22
C ARG A 135 13.40 -3.30 10.39
N MET A 136 13.14 -2.72 11.56
CA MET A 136 11.90 -2.00 11.86
C MET A 136 11.71 -0.80 10.92
N GLU A 137 12.73 0.04 10.77
CA GLU A 137 12.68 1.21 9.87
C GLU A 137 12.48 0.79 8.40
N ALA A 138 13.06 -0.35 7.98
CA ALA A 138 12.88 -0.89 6.64
C ALA A 138 11.43 -1.36 6.40
N ILE A 139 10.80 -1.99 7.41
CA ILE A 139 9.40 -2.40 7.35
C ILE A 139 8.48 -1.17 7.26
N GLN A 140 8.74 -0.13 8.05
CA GLN A 140 7.98 1.13 8.03
C GLN A 140 8.11 1.85 6.69
N THR A 141 9.32 1.94 6.15
CA THR A 141 9.59 2.49 4.82
C THR A 141 8.79 1.74 3.74
N ALA A 142 8.83 0.40 3.76
CA ALA A 142 8.07 -0.42 2.83
C ALA A 142 6.55 -0.22 2.98
N ALA A 143 6.05 -0.10 4.21
CA ALA A 143 4.65 0.18 4.47
C ALA A 143 4.21 1.54 3.90
N MET A 144 5.04 2.58 4.00
CA MET A 144 4.73 3.88 3.40
C MET A 144 4.75 3.82 1.87
N CYS A 145 5.66 3.06 1.26
CA CYS A 145 5.63 2.79 -0.17
C CYS A 145 4.31 2.12 -0.60
N LEU A 146 3.82 1.13 0.16
CA LEU A 146 2.53 0.49 -0.16
C LEU A 146 1.35 1.46 -0.05
N ARG A 147 1.30 2.28 1.00
CA ARG A 147 0.28 3.33 1.12
C ARG A 147 0.35 4.35 -0.01
N PHE A 148 1.57 4.71 -0.41
CA PHE A 148 1.80 5.59 -1.55
C PHE A 148 1.24 5.00 -2.84
N LEU A 149 1.57 3.74 -3.14
CA LEU A 149 1.12 3.03 -4.34
C LEU A 149 -0.40 2.79 -4.34
N ALA A 150 -1.00 2.52 -3.18
CA ALA A 150 -2.45 2.33 -3.05
C ALA A 150 -3.28 3.56 -3.47
N SER A 151 -2.64 4.73 -3.55
CA SER A 151 -3.28 6.00 -3.95
C SER A 151 -2.79 6.54 -5.30
N ILE A 152 -2.06 5.74 -6.08
CA ILE A 152 -1.35 6.22 -7.28
C ILE A 152 -2.25 6.94 -8.29
N ASP A 153 -3.47 6.44 -8.49
CA ASP A 153 -4.45 7.02 -9.44
C ASP A 153 -5.27 8.18 -8.86
N ARG A 154 -5.02 8.57 -7.61
CA ARG A 154 -5.79 9.59 -6.88
C ARG A 154 -5.00 10.87 -6.60
N TYR A 155 -3.72 10.91 -6.97
CA TYR A 155 -2.88 12.05 -6.63
C TYR A 155 -3.18 13.30 -7.46
N ASN A 156 -3.13 14.45 -6.79
CA ASN A 156 -3.05 15.74 -7.43
C ASN A 156 -1.58 16.07 -7.79
N CYS A 157 -1.32 16.20 -9.09
CA CYS A 157 -0.02 16.57 -9.66
C CYS A 157 0.03 18.02 -10.16
N SER A 158 -0.96 18.84 -9.84
CA SER A 158 -0.97 20.26 -10.20
C SER A 158 0.17 20.99 -9.50
N PRO A 159 0.85 21.94 -10.17
CA PRO A 159 1.90 22.74 -9.55
C PRO A 159 1.34 23.56 -8.38
N ALA A 160 2.18 23.77 -7.36
CA ALA A 160 1.85 24.68 -6.27
C ALA A 160 1.92 26.13 -6.75
N GLU A 161 1.13 27.00 -6.11
CA GLU A 161 1.28 28.46 -6.28
C GLU A 161 2.74 28.86 -6.01
N GLN A 162 3.30 29.65 -6.91
CA GLN A 162 4.65 30.19 -6.80
C GLN A 162 4.55 31.69 -6.57
N HIS A 163 5.37 32.22 -5.66
CA HIS A 163 5.50 33.65 -5.46
C HIS A 163 6.91 34.13 -5.81
N GLU A 164 7.02 35.38 -6.26
CA GLU A 164 8.32 36.02 -6.45
C GLU A 164 8.99 36.27 -5.10
N GLN A 165 10.25 35.85 -4.96
CA GLN A 165 11.07 36.15 -3.80
C GLN A 165 12.11 37.20 -4.19
N PRO A 166 11.87 38.51 -3.92
CA PRO A 166 12.86 39.51 -4.20
C PRO A 166 14.06 39.34 -3.27
N VAL A 167 15.27 39.59 -3.80
CA VAL A 167 16.52 39.50 -3.02
C VAL A 167 16.48 40.38 -1.76
N SER A 168 15.73 41.49 -1.80
CA SER A 168 15.50 42.36 -0.64
C SER A 168 14.85 41.63 0.54
N ALA A 169 14.01 40.62 0.30
CA ALA A 169 13.38 39.82 1.35
C ALA A 169 14.41 39.03 2.20
N LEU A 170 15.61 38.77 1.67
CA LEU A 170 16.68 38.09 2.39
C LEU A 170 17.45 39.01 3.35
N PHE A 171 17.42 40.32 3.10
CA PHE A 171 18.19 41.32 3.85
C PHE A 171 17.33 42.29 4.67
N ALA A 172 16.02 42.28 4.45
CA ALA A 172 15.07 43.03 5.25
C ALA A 172 15.01 42.44 6.66
N ARG A 173 15.81 42.98 7.58
CA ARG A 173 15.48 42.89 9.01
C ARG A 173 14.16 43.62 9.18
N ALA A 174 13.12 42.93 9.66
CA ALA A 174 11.92 43.58 10.14
C ALA A 174 12.35 44.69 11.11
N ALA A 175 12.20 45.95 10.71
CA ALA A 175 12.24 47.04 11.65
C ALA A 175 11.05 46.81 12.57
N LEU A 176 11.30 46.23 13.74
CA LEU A 176 10.39 46.37 14.87
C LEU A 176 10.37 47.86 15.17
N GLU A 177 9.45 48.60 14.56
CA GLU A 177 9.25 50.00 14.92
C GLU A 177 8.77 50.04 16.37
N PRO A 178 9.47 50.75 17.28
CA PRO A 178 8.98 50.95 18.62
C PRO A 178 7.70 51.80 18.54
N SER A 179 6.61 51.29 19.10
CA SER A 179 5.37 52.04 19.27
C SER A 179 5.66 53.32 20.04
N THR A 180 5.61 54.47 19.36
CA THR A 180 5.60 55.77 20.03
C THR A 180 4.23 55.95 20.66
N SER A 181 4.10 55.50 21.91
CA SER A 181 3.02 55.95 22.78
C SER A 181 3.21 57.45 23.02
N THR A 182 2.35 58.24 22.40
CA THR A 182 2.20 59.67 22.68
C THR A 182 1.72 59.84 24.13
N GLU A 183 2.62 60.31 25.00
CA GLU A 183 2.25 60.86 26.31
C GLU A 183 1.38 62.10 26.08
N GLY A 184 0.15 62.03 26.60
CA GLY A 184 -0.80 63.14 26.60
C GLY A 184 -0.35 64.24 27.54
N GLU A 185 -0.10 65.41 26.96
CA GLU A 185 0.06 66.70 27.59
C GLU A 185 -1.17 67.02 28.48
N ARG A 186 -0.94 67.19 29.79
CA ARG A 186 -1.87 67.85 30.71
C ARG A 186 -1.14 69.00 31.40
N ALA A 187 -1.52 70.22 31.04
CA ALA A 187 -1.54 71.39 31.91
C ALA A 187 -2.71 72.28 31.47
#